data_AF-A0AAW2HKU7-F1
#
_entry.id   AF-A0AAW2HKU7-F1
#
_cell.length_a   1.000
_cell.length_b   1.000
_cell.length_c   1.000
_cell.angle_alpha   90.00
_cell.angle_beta   90.00
_cell.angle_gamma   90.00
#
_symmetry.space_group_name_H-M   'P 1'
#
loop_
_entity.id
_entity.type
_entity.pdbx_description
1 polymer ?
#
loop_
_entity_poly.entity_id
_entity_poly.type
_entity_poly.pdbx_seq_one_letter_code
_entity_poly.pdbx_strand_id
1 'polypeptide(L)'
;MSKRRALPGTSNAAVAPDLASLFECPVCFDYVLPPILQCQSGHLVCSSCRPKLSCCPTCRGPLGNIRNLAMEKVASTVMFPCKYATTGCSVLQLYSEKMEHEEVCEFRPFQCPCPGASCKWLGSLDQVMPHLVTSHKSITTLQGEDIVFLATDINLPGAVDWVMMQSCFGHCFMLVLEKQEKFDGHQQFFALVQLIGSRKQAENFGYRLELNRQKRRLTWEATPRSIHEGIASAIVSSDCLIFDTSVAQLFADNGNLGINVTITIVR
;
A
#
# COMPACT_ATOMS: atom_id res chain seq x y z
N MET A 1 38.62 36.54 -35.27
CA MET A 1 39.21 36.51 -33.91
C MET A 1 38.66 37.68 -33.11
N SER A 2 37.72 37.43 -32.20
CA SER A 2 37.44 38.34 -31.09
C SER A 2 36.68 37.58 -30.00
N LYS A 3 37.19 37.72 -28.78
CA LYS A 3 37.01 36.84 -27.62
C LYS A 3 35.58 36.86 -27.09
N ARG A 4 34.99 35.68 -26.87
CA ARG A 4 33.80 35.51 -26.01
C ARG A 4 34.22 35.81 -24.57
N ARG A 5 33.56 36.79 -23.95
CA ARG A 5 33.73 37.13 -22.54
C ARG A 5 32.82 36.21 -21.73
N ALA A 6 33.42 35.32 -20.94
CA ALA A 6 32.71 34.49 -19.97
C ALA A 6 32.14 35.40 -18.86
N LEU A 7 30.88 35.19 -18.49
CA LEU A 7 30.28 35.79 -17.29
C LEU A 7 30.57 34.89 -16.07
N PRO A 8 30.87 35.47 -14.90
CA PRO A 8 31.34 34.73 -13.74
C PRO A 8 30.19 33.99 -13.06
N GLY A 9 30.49 32.80 -12.54
CA GLY A 9 29.60 32.08 -11.65
C GLY A 9 29.27 32.89 -10.41
N THR A 10 27.99 32.92 -10.06
CA THR A 10 27.51 33.41 -8.77
C THR A 10 27.09 32.23 -7.92
N SER A 11 28.07 31.70 -7.18
CA SER A 11 27.83 31.04 -5.91
C SER A 11 27.35 32.10 -4.90
N ASN A 12 26.07 32.04 -4.52
CA ASN A 12 25.52 32.41 -3.21
C ASN A 12 23.99 32.40 -3.31
N ALA A 13 23.39 31.22 -3.32
CA ALA A 13 22.05 31.09 -2.76
C ALA A 13 22.23 31.02 -1.24
N ALA A 14 22.18 32.17 -0.58
CA ALA A 14 21.92 32.20 0.85
C ALA A 14 20.65 31.37 1.06
N VAL A 15 20.78 30.26 1.78
CA VAL A 15 19.71 29.30 2.06
C VAL A 15 18.58 30.10 2.69
N ALA A 16 17.52 30.38 1.93
CA ALA A 16 16.28 30.84 2.52
C ALA A 16 15.92 29.82 3.61
N PRO A 17 15.54 30.24 4.83
CA PRO A 17 14.97 29.29 5.78
C PRO A 17 13.86 28.56 5.04
N ASP A 18 13.87 27.22 5.11
CA ASP A 18 12.92 26.37 4.41
C ASP A 18 11.50 26.87 4.70
N LEU A 19 10.87 27.55 3.73
CA LEU A 19 9.56 28.16 3.94
C LEU A 19 8.52 27.09 4.31
N ALA A 20 8.75 25.81 3.96
CA ALA A 20 7.91 24.71 4.39
C ALA A 20 7.91 24.53 5.91
N SER A 21 9.01 24.82 6.61
CA SER A 21 9.10 24.68 8.07
C SER A 21 8.15 25.62 8.82
N LEU A 22 7.76 26.74 8.21
CA LEU A 22 6.75 27.66 8.77
C LEU A 22 5.35 27.03 8.83
N PHE A 23 5.13 25.94 8.10
CA PHE A 23 3.88 25.21 8.06
C PHE A 23 3.90 23.97 8.97
N GLU A 24 4.90 23.74 9.81
CA GLU A 24 4.90 22.56 10.66
C GLU A 24 3.85 22.64 11.77
N CYS A 25 3.07 21.56 11.92
CA CYS A 25 2.11 21.43 13.01
C CYS A 25 2.86 21.07 14.30
N PRO A 26 2.71 21.83 15.40
CA PRO A 26 3.44 21.58 16.65
C PRO A 26 3.01 20.31 17.40
N VAL A 27 2.03 19.56 16.88
CA VAL A 27 1.47 18.37 17.52
C VAL A 27 1.93 17.09 16.82
N CYS A 28 1.79 17.04 15.49
CA CYS A 28 2.15 15.85 14.71
C CYS A 28 3.45 16.01 13.93
N PHE A 29 4.04 17.20 13.93
CA PHE A 29 5.25 17.54 13.16
C PHE A 29 5.11 17.31 11.64
N ASP A 30 3.88 17.26 11.15
CA ASP A 30 3.55 17.22 9.73
C ASP A 30 3.14 18.62 9.24
N TYR A 31 3.17 18.85 7.93
CA TYR A 31 2.85 20.15 7.36
C TYR A 31 1.34 20.46 7.43
N VAL A 32 1.02 21.67 7.86
CA VAL A 32 -0.31 22.25 7.88
C VAL A 32 -0.67 22.69 6.46
N LEU A 33 -1.32 21.79 5.73
CA LEU A 33 -1.81 22.05 4.38
C LEU A 33 -3.24 22.65 4.40
N PRO A 34 -3.67 23.35 3.34
CA PRO A 34 -5.02 23.88 3.23
C PRO A 34 -6.12 22.84 3.49
N PRO A 35 -7.18 23.17 4.26
CA PRO A 35 -7.43 24.45 4.92
C PRO A 35 -6.51 24.67 6.14
N ILE A 36 -5.81 25.81 6.16
CA ILE A 36 -4.82 26.13 7.19
C ILE A 36 -5.55 26.82 8.34
N LEU A 37 -5.49 26.22 9.53
CA LEU A 37 -6.15 26.75 10.73
C LEU A 37 -5.15 27.43 11.65
N GLN A 38 -5.57 28.54 12.26
CA GLN A 38 -4.79 29.29 13.24
C GLN A 38 -5.57 29.57 14.52
N CYS A 39 -4.85 29.76 15.63
CA CYS A 39 -5.43 30.36 16.83
C CYS A 39 -5.54 31.90 16.71
N GLN A 40 -6.15 32.56 17.68
CA GLN A 40 -6.26 34.02 17.71
C GLN A 40 -4.91 34.76 17.71
N SER A 41 -3.84 34.09 18.17
CA SER A 41 -2.47 34.63 18.18
C SER A 41 -1.67 34.29 16.92
N GLY A 42 -2.25 33.60 15.93
CA GLY A 42 -1.59 33.30 14.65
C GLY A 42 -0.84 31.96 14.57
N HIS A 43 -0.84 31.12 15.60
CA HIS A 43 -0.16 29.81 15.56
C HIS A 43 -0.97 28.79 14.76
N LEU A 44 -0.28 28.08 13.86
CA LEU A 44 -0.90 27.10 12.95
C LEU A 44 -1.10 25.74 13.62
N VAL A 45 -2.19 25.06 13.27
CA VAL A 45 -2.48 23.66 13.64
C VAL A 45 -3.16 22.96 12.46
N CYS A 46 -2.77 21.71 12.17
CA CYS A 46 -3.38 20.95 11.08
C CYS A 46 -4.83 20.55 11.38
N SER A 47 -5.60 20.34 10.32
CA SER A 47 -7.01 19.94 10.39
C SER A 47 -7.22 18.64 11.19
N SER A 48 -6.28 17.69 11.14
CA SER A 48 -6.35 16.42 11.87
C SER A 48 -6.08 16.55 13.37
N CYS A 49 -5.25 17.51 13.79
CA CYS A 49 -4.94 17.75 15.20
C CYS A 49 -5.94 18.68 15.86
N ARG A 50 -6.47 19.66 15.13
CA ARG A 50 -7.43 20.66 15.65
C ARG A 50 -8.57 20.07 16.49
N PRO A 51 -9.32 19.03 16.06
CA PRO A 51 -10.45 18.51 16.85
C PRO A 51 -10.04 17.81 18.15
N LYS A 52 -8.75 17.44 18.29
CA LYS A 52 -8.21 16.76 19.47
C LYS A 52 -7.74 17.74 20.55
N LEU A 53 -7.83 19.05 20.29
CA LEU A 53 -7.26 20.10 21.14
C LEU A 53 -8.35 21.05 21.65
N SER A 54 -8.28 21.35 22.95
CA SER A 54 -9.12 22.35 23.62
C SER A 54 -8.52 23.76 23.57
N CYS A 55 -7.19 23.89 23.53
CA CYS A 55 -6.46 25.15 23.49
C CYS A 55 -5.23 25.06 22.57
N CYS A 56 -4.67 26.22 22.20
CA CYS A 56 -3.51 26.29 21.31
C CYS A 56 -2.29 25.64 21.98
N PRO A 57 -1.62 24.67 21.34
CA PRO A 57 -0.47 23.99 21.94
C PRO A 57 0.72 24.94 22.15
N THR A 58 0.82 26.01 21.37
CA THR A 58 1.93 26.98 21.44
C THR A 58 1.70 28.08 22.47
N CYS A 59 0.55 28.78 22.42
CA CYS A 59 0.28 29.93 23.31
C CYS A 59 -0.75 29.66 24.41
N ARG A 60 -1.35 28.46 24.46
CA ARG A 60 -2.43 28.08 25.41
C ARG A 60 -3.72 28.93 25.29
N GLY A 61 -3.80 29.81 24.31
CA GLY A 61 -4.99 30.61 24.01
C GLY A 61 -6.11 29.83 23.30
N PRO A 62 -7.27 30.47 23.07
CA PRO A 62 -8.38 29.85 22.36
C PRO A 62 -8.01 29.56 20.89
N LEU A 63 -8.23 28.32 20.45
CA LEU A 63 -7.96 27.91 19.07
C LEU A 63 -8.95 28.49 18.06
N GLY A 64 -10.23 28.63 18.42
CA GLY A 64 -11.27 29.03 17.48
C GLY A 64 -11.34 28.11 16.24
N ASN A 65 -12.05 28.53 15.20
CA ASN A 65 -12.03 27.87 13.89
C ASN A 65 -11.66 28.89 12.81
N ILE A 66 -10.49 29.52 12.97
CA ILE A 66 -10.06 30.63 12.13
C ILE A 66 -9.19 30.07 11.02
N ARG A 67 -9.64 30.21 9.77
CA ARG A 67 -8.82 29.87 8.59
C ARG A 67 -7.83 31.00 8.28
N ASN A 68 -6.59 30.64 7.98
CA ASN A 68 -5.56 31.58 7.56
C ASN A 68 -5.45 31.60 6.03
N LEU A 69 -6.34 32.37 5.38
CA LEU A 69 -6.39 32.49 3.93
C LEU A 69 -5.10 33.06 3.32
N ALA A 70 -4.36 33.89 4.08
CA ALA A 70 -3.07 34.42 3.63
C ALA A 70 -2.03 33.30 3.56
N MET A 71 -1.93 32.46 4.61
CA MET A 71 -1.03 31.31 4.59
C MET A 71 -1.44 30.25 3.59
N GLU A 72 -2.73 30.09 3.28
CA GLU A 72 -3.17 29.21 2.18
C GLU A 72 -2.62 29.70 0.82
N LYS A 73 -2.60 31.02 0.57
CA LYS A 73 -1.99 31.60 -0.64
C LYS A 73 -0.46 31.49 -0.66
N VAL A 74 0.19 31.51 0.50
CA VAL A 74 1.63 31.25 0.59
C VAL A 74 1.91 29.77 0.32
N ALA A 75 1.11 28.85 0.90
CA ALA A 75 1.27 27.41 0.68
C ALA A 75 1.17 27.03 -0.80
N SER A 76 0.39 27.76 -1.62
CA SER A 76 0.28 27.48 -3.06
C SER A 76 1.55 27.80 -3.86
N THR A 77 2.54 28.49 -3.27
CA THR A 77 3.81 28.80 -3.93
C THR A 77 5.01 28.09 -3.31
N VAL A 78 4.78 27.36 -2.21
CA VAL A 78 5.81 26.62 -1.48
C VAL A 78 5.80 25.16 -1.92
N MET A 79 6.99 24.62 -2.19
CA MET A 79 7.20 23.20 -2.40
C MET A 79 7.45 22.53 -1.05
N PHE A 80 6.70 21.48 -0.74
CA PHE A 80 6.81 20.71 0.48
C PHE A 80 7.53 19.38 0.19
N PRO A 81 8.42 18.92 1.08
CA PRO A 81 9.00 17.60 0.94
C PRO A 81 7.95 16.51 1.15
N CYS A 82 8.15 15.38 0.48
CA CYS A 82 7.37 14.16 0.70
C CYS A 82 7.42 13.74 2.19
N LYS A 83 6.32 13.24 2.77
CA LYS A 83 6.33 12.73 4.16
C LYS A 83 7.31 11.56 4.37
N TYR A 84 7.72 10.90 3.28
CA TYR A 84 8.71 9.82 3.25
C TYR A 84 10.14 10.33 3.01
N ALA A 85 10.40 11.61 3.22
CA ALA A 85 11.76 12.16 3.08
C ALA A 85 12.75 11.52 4.07
N THR A 86 12.28 11.17 5.26
CA THR A 86 13.09 10.46 6.27
C THR A 86 13.47 9.04 5.86
N THR A 87 12.71 8.42 4.95
CA THR A 87 13.00 7.08 4.40
C THR A 87 13.70 7.13 3.04
N GLY A 88 14.01 8.32 2.52
CA GLY A 88 14.86 8.50 1.33
C GLY A 88 14.21 9.28 0.18
N CYS A 89 12.94 9.67 0.27
CA CYS A 89 12.31 10.45 -0.81
C CYS A 89 12.82 11.89 -0.87
N SER A 90 13.44 12.28 -1.98
CA SER A 90 13.95 13.65 -2.19
C SER A 90 12.98 14.57 -2.96
N VAL A 91 11.77 14.09 -3.26
CA VAL A 91 10.77 14.82 -4.06
C VAL A 91 10.20 15.99 -3.25
N LEU A 92 10.17 17.17 -3.89
CA LEU A 92 9.55 18.39 -3.41
C LEU A 92 8.40 18.77 -4.35
N GLN A 93 7.19 18.98 -3.82
CA GLN A 93 6.00 19.27 -4.62
C GLN A 93 5.05 20.27 -3.96
N LEU A 94 4.18 20.88 -4.77
CA LEU A 94 3.10 21.71 -4.27
C LEU A 94 2.11 20.89 -3.43
N TYR A 95 1.43 21.53 -2.48
CA TYR A 95 0.48 20.84 -1.61
C TYR A 95 -0.64 20.12 -2.39
N SER A 96 -1.02 20.64 -3.57
CA SER A 96 -2.06 20.06 -4.43
C SER A 96 -1.67 18.71 -5.01
N GLU A 97 -0.39 18.49 -5.28
CA GLU A 97 0.13 17.27 -5.91
C GLU A 97 0.73 16.30 -4.89
N LYS A 98 1.03 16.79 -3.68
CA LYS A 98 1.68 16.01 -2.62
C LYS A 98 0.93 14.74 -2.25
N MET A 99 -0.41 14.78 -2.15
CA MET A 99 -1.19 13.58 -1.82
C MET A 99 -1.07 12.50 -2.89
N GLU A 100 -1.20 12.87 -4.17
CA GLU A 100 -1.10 11.93 -5.29
C GLU A 100 0.27 11.25 -5.34
N HIS A 101 1.35 12.02 -5.14
CA HIS A 101 2.69 11.46 -5.04
C HIS A 101 2.85 10.52 -3.85
N GLU A 102 2.41 10.92 -2.66
CA GLU A 102 2.57 10.10 -1.46
C GLU A 102 1.81 8.78 -1.51
N GLU A 103 0.73 8.68 -2.29
CA GLU A 103 0.04 7.41 -2.50
C GLU A 103 0.89 6.40 -3.29
N VAL A 104 1.70 6.89 -4.24
CA VAL A 104 2.51 6.07 -5.16
C VAL A 104 4.02 6.14 -4.90
N CYS A 105 4.44 6.81 -3.82
CA CYS A 105 5.85 7.02 -3.53
C CYS A 105 6.57 5.69 -3.24
N GLU A 106 7.70 5.45 -3.90
CA GLU A 106 8.50 4.23 -3.74
C GLU A 106 9.13 4.07 -2.35
N PHE A 107 9.26 5.18 -1.60
CA PHE A 107 9.78 5.20 -0.23
C PHE A 107 8.68 5.04 0.84
N ARG A 108 7.43 4.86 0.42
CA ARG A 108 6.31 4.57 1.29
C ARG A 108 6.54 3.22 2.00
N PRO A 109 6.44 3.16 3.34
CA PRO A 109 6.49 1.89 4.06
C PRO A 109 5.35 0.96 3.65
N PHE A 110 5.67 -0.32 3.53
CA PHE A 110 4.72 -1.39 3.28
C PHE A 110 3.92 -1.68 4.55
N GLN A 111 2.63 -1.89 4.38
CA GLN A 111 1.78 -2.52 5.38
C GLN A 111 1.97 -4.03 5.32
N CYS A 112 1.65 -4.72 6.42
CA CYS A 112 1.61 -6.18 6.41
C CYS A 112 0.70 -6.67 5.27
N PRO A 113 1.19 -7.52 4.35
CA PRO A 113 0.40 -8.01 3.22
C PRO A 113 -0.61 -9.10 3.60
N CYS A 114 -0.61 -9.59 4.84
CA CYS A 114 -1.49 -10.67 5.26
C CYS A 114 -2.97 -10.19 5.32
N PRO A 115 -3.89 -10.80 4.55
CA PRO A 115 -5.33 -10.51 4.65
C PRO A 115 -5.88 -10.90 6.01
N GLY A 116 -6.99 -10.24 6.41
CA GLY A 116 -7.73 -10.53 7.64
C GLY A 116 -6.98 -10.25 8.97
N ALA A 117 -5.68 -9.98 8.93
CA ALA A 117 -4.89 -9.75 10.13
C ALA A 117 -5.07 -8.31 10.64
N SER A 118 -5.33 -8.16 11.95
CA SER A 118 -5.26 -6.88 12.67
C SER A 118 -3.82 -6.34 12.83
N CYS A 119 -2.90 -6.80 11.95
CA CYS A 119 -1.49 -6.48 11.98
C CYS A 119 -1.27 -5.04 11.52
N LYS A 120 -0.74 -4.20 12.42
CA LYS A 120 -0.41 -2.80 12.17
C LYS A 120 1.05 -2.59 11.80
N TRP A 121 1.74 -3.65 11.38
CA TRP A 121 3.15 -3.57 11.03
C TRP A 121 3.35 -2.68 9.80
N LEU A 122 4.41 -1.86 9.88
CA LEU A 122 4.88 -0.99 8.82
C LEU A 122 6.40 -1.15 8.71
N GLY A 123 6.91 -1.28 7.49
CA GLY A 123 8.34 -1.42 7.27
C GLY A 123 8.76 -1.30 5.81
N SER A 124 10.05 -1.48 5.56
CA SER A 124 10.63 -1.52 4.21
C SER A 124 10.45 -2.90 3.57
N LEU A 125 10.65 -3.00 2.25
CA LEU A 125 10.41 -4.22 1.48
C LEU A 125 11.21 -5.42 2.02
N ASP A 126 12.48 -5.20 2.35
CA ASP A 126 13.40 -6.20 2.90
C ASP A 126 12.97 -6.72 4.28
N GLN A 127 12.14 -5.96 4.99
CA GLN A 127 11.62 -6.34 6.30
C GLN A 127 10.31 -7.12 6.23
N VAL A 128 9.64 -7.16 5.07
CA VAL A 128 8.33 -7.83 4.90
C VAL A 128 8.43 -9.34 5.17
N MET A 129 9.36 -10.03 4.52
CA MET A 129 9.52 -11.49 4.71
C MET A 129 9.93 -11.85 6.15
N PRO A 130 10.94 -11.19 6.77
CA PRO A 130 11.23 -11.39 8.18
C PRO A 130 10.02 -11.16 9.10
N HIS A 131 9.20 -10.14 8.82
CA HIS A 131 7.97 -9.89 9.56
C HIS A 131 6.96 -11.04 9.44
N LEU A 132 6.68 -11.53 8.22
CA LEU A 132 5.75 -12.63 7.99
C LEU A 132 6.18 -13.91 8.73
N VAL A 133 7.47 -14.29 8.64
CA VAL A 133 7.98 -15.50 9.29
C VAL A 133 7.89 -15.42 10.82
N THR A 134 8.14 -14.25 11.40
CA THR A 134 8.19 -14.07 12.86
C THR A 134 6.81 -13.86 13.48
N SER A 135 5.98 -13.05 12.82
CA SER A 135 4.69 -12.57 13.35
C SER A 135 3.50 -13.39 12.85
N HIS A 136 3.63 -14.09 11.72
CA HIS A 136 2.58 -14.89 11.08
C HIS A 136 3.02 -16.35 10.89
N LYS A 137 3.40 -17.02 11.98
CA LYS A 137 3.97 -18.39 11.99
C LYS A 137 3.07 -19.47 11.37
N SER A 138 1.78 -19.20 11.23
CA SER A 138 0.82 -20.11 10.57
C SER A 138 0.95 -20.12 9.05
N ILE A 139 1.62 -19.12 8.46
CA ILE A 139 1.79 -19.05 7.00
C ILE A 139 2.94 -19.97 6.60
N THR A 140 2.58 -21.09 5.96
CA THR A 140 3.54 -22.04 5.39
C THR A 140 4.20 -21.45 4.15
N THR A 141 5.50 -21.72 3.98
CA THR A 141 6.25 -21.40 2.75
C THR A 141 6.60 -22.67 2.00
N LEU A 142 6.20 -22.78 0.73
CA LEU A 142 6.58 -23.86 -0.18
C LEU A 142 7.60 -23.38 -1.21
N GLN A 143 8.52 -24.27 -1.60
CA GLN A 143 9.56 -24.01 -2.60
C GLN A 143 9.17 -24.63 -3.94
N GLY A 144 9.45 -23.93 -5.03
CA GLY A 144 9.21 -24.42 -6.39
C GLY A 144 8.27 -23.52 -7.19
N GLU A 145 8.40 -23.60 -8.51
CA GLU A 145 7.59 -22.82 -9.45
C GLU A 145 6.19 -23.43 -9.66
N ASP A 146 6.02 -24.73 -9.42
CA ASP A 146 4.74 -25.44 -9.53
C ASP A 146 4.43 -26.15 -8.20
N ILE A 147 3.36 -25.72 -7.52
CA ILE A 147 2.96 -26.23 -6.21
C ILE A 147 1.44 -26.42 -6.12
N VAL A 148 0.98 -27.09 -5.05
CA VAL A 148 -0.44 -27.18 -4.73
C VAL A 148 -0.73 -26.37 -3.47
N PHE A 149 -1.56 -25.34 -3.61
CA PHE A 149 -2.12 -24.59 -2.50
C PHE A 149 -3.41 -25.29 -2.02
N LEU A 150 -3.35 -25.89 -0.83
CA LEU A 150 -4.47 -26.60 -0.23
C LEU A 150 -5.22 -25.69 0.76
N ALA A 151 -6.42 -25.25 0.40
CA ALA A 151 -7.33 -24.57 1.30
C ALA A 151 -8.22 -25.59 2.02
N THR A 152 -8.03 -25.75 3.33
CA THR A 152 -8.79 -26.71 4.15
C THR A 152 -10.08 -26.10 4.69
N ASP A 153 -11.11 -26.93 4.86
CA ASP A 153 -12.38 -26.53 5.47
C ASP A 153 -13.05 -25.32 4.78
N ILE A 154 -13.12 -25.33 3.45
CA ILE A 154 -13.67 -24.21 2.67
C ILE A 154 -15.13 -23.87 3.01
N ASN A 155 -15.86 -24.84 3.59
CA ASN A 155 -17.27 -24.73 3.97
C ASN A 155 -17.51 -24.05 5.33
N LEU A 156 -16.46 -23.59 6.03
CA LEU A 156 -16.64 -22.85 7.30
C LEU A 156 -17.61 -21.67 7.11
N PRO A 157 -18.48 -21.37 8.10
CA PRO A 157 -19.39 -20.22 7.97
C PRO A 157 -18.62 -18.89 8.05
N GLY A 158 -19.15 -17.86 7.38
CA GLY A 158 -18.62 -16.49 7.40
C GLY A 158 -17.40 -16.25 6.50
N ALA A 159 -16.82 -15.06 6.62
CA ALA A 159 -15.62 -14.68 5.86
C ALA A 159 -14.37 -15.38 6.41
N VAL A 160 -13.59 -15.99 5.52
CA VAL A 160 -12.38 -16.76 5.87
C VAL A 160 -11.31 -16.54 4.81
N ASP A 161 -10.07 -16.37 5.26
CA ASP A 161 -8.90 -16.18 4.40
C ASP A 161 -7.93 -17.36 4.55
N TRP A 162 -7.45 -17.87 3.42
CA TRP A 162 -6.33 -18.80 3.35
C TRP A 162 -5.14 -18.11 2.70
N VAL A 163 -3.98 -18.26 3.33
CA VAL A 163 -2.74 -17.61 2.89
C VAL A 163 -1.60 -18.62 2.91
N MET A 164 -0.81 -18.62 1.84
CA MET A 164 0.40 -19.42 1.73
C MET A 164 1.49 -18.62 1.02
N MET A 165 2.75 -18.86 1.37
CA MET A 165 3.89 -18.32 0.62
C MET A 165 4.44 -19.37 -0.35
N GLN A 166 4.76 -18.92 -1.55
CA GLN A 166 5.49 -19.69 -2.56
C GLN A 166 6.82 -18.97 -2.84
N SER A 167 7.93 -19.70 -2.86
CA SER A 167 9.24 -19.15 -3.20
C SER A 167 9.82 -19.83 -4.42
N CYS A 168 10.13 -19.04 -5.44
CA CYS A 168 10.73 -19.46 -6.70
C CYS A 168 11.42 -18.27 -7.38
N PHE A 169 12.36 -18.54 -8.28
CA PHE A 169 13.13 -17.53 -9.02
C PHE A 169 13.82 -16.46 -8.15
N GLY A 170 14.15 -16.77 -6.89
CA GLY A 170 14.73 -15.81 -5.94
C GLY A 170 13.73 -14.80 -5.37
N HIS A 171 12.44 -14.98 -5.63
CA HIS A 171 11.35 -14.14 -5.15
C HIS A 171 10.37 -14.92 -4.28
N CYS A 172 9.55 -14.19 -3.52
CA CYS A 172 8.47 -14.75 -2.71
C CYS A 172 7.13 -14.22 -3.21
N PHE A 173 6.16 -15.12 -3.37
CA PHE A 173 4.82 -14.86 -3.83
C PHE A 173 3.84 -15.26 -2.74
N MET A 174 2.92 -14.36 -2.38
CA MET A 174 1.82 -14.64 -1.46
C MET A 174 0.61 -15.09 -2.26
N LEU A 175 0.13 -16.29 -1.94
CA LEU A 175 -1.08 -16.88 -2.47
C LEU A 175 -2.22 -16.58 -1.51
N VAL A 176 -3.29 -16.00 -2.03
CA VAL A 176 -4.47 -15.63 -1.24
C VAL A 176 -5.69 -16.30 -1.84
N LEU A 177 -6.47 -16.97 -0.99
CA LEU A 177 -7.85 -17.34 -1.27
C LEU A 177 -8.70 -16.67 -0.19
N GLU A 178 -9.53 -15.72 -0.58
CA GLU A 178 -10.44 -15.00 0.30
C GLU A 178 -11.87 -15.43 0.00
N LYS A 179 -12.63 -15.78 1.04
CA LYS A 179 -14.06 -16.06 0.93
C LYS A 179 -14.84 -14.89 1.52
N GLN A 180 -15.63 -14.24 0.68
CA GLN A 180 -16.53 -13.16 1.10
C GLN A 180 -17.99 -13.62 1.07
N GLU A 181 -18.77 -13.11 2.01
CA GLU A 181 -20.22 -13.28 2.06
C GLU A 181 -20.90 -12.00 1.58
N LYS A 182 -21.70 -12.11 0.51
CA LYS A 182 -22.51 -11.00 0.01
C LYS A 182 -23.81 -10.84 0.82
N PHE A 183 -24.42 -9.67 0.72
CA PHE A 183 -25.64 -9.30 1.47
C PHE A 183 -26.85 -10.22 1.24
N ASP A 184 -26.87 -10.96 0.14
CA ASP A 184 -27.91 -11.92 -0.24
C ASP A 184 -27.61 -13.36 0.25
N GLY A 185 -26.54 -13.55 1.02
CA GLY A 185 -26.08 -14.86 1.49
C GLY A 185 -25.29 -15.64 0.45
N HIS A 186 -25.05 -15.09 -0.75
CA HIS A 186 -24.19 -15.71 -1.73
C HIS A 186 -22.72 -15.54 -1.33
N GLN A 187 -22.01 -16.66 -1.22
CA GLN A 187 -20.59 -16.69 -0.94
C GLN A 187 -19.78 -16.74 -2.23
N GLN A 188 -18.71 -15.96 -2.28
CA GLN A 188 -17.77 -15.94 -3.40
C GLN A 188 -16.34 -16.11 -2.90
N PHE A 189 -15.57 -16.86 -3.67
CA PHE A 189 -14.14 -17.07 -3.48
C PHE A 189 -13.35 -16.22 -4.46
N PHE A 190 -12.30 -15.57 -3.97
CA PHE A 190 -11.38 -14.74 -4.72
C PHE A 190 -9.97 -15.29 -4.54
N ALA A 191 -9.35 -15.76 -5.62
CA ALA A 191 -8.01 -16.32 -5.59
C ALA A 191 -7.04 -15.51 -6.45
N LEU A 192 -5.92 -15.09 -5.85
CA LEU A 192 -4.90 -14.30 -6.53
C LEU A 192 -3.50 -14.52 -5.96
N VAL A 193 -2.50 -14.02 -6.70
CA VAL A 193 -1.09 -14.08 -6.34
C VAL A 193 -0.51 -12.67 -6.26
N GLN A 194 0.21 -12.40 -5.18
CA GLN A 194 0.99 -11.18 -5.01
C GLN A 194 2.48 -11.46 -4.94
N LEU A 195 3.29 -10.66 -5.61
CA LEU A 195 4.74 -10.64 -5.44
C LEU A 195 5.12 -9.77 -4.24
N ILE A 196 5.94 -10.31 -3.33
CA ILE A 196 6.69 -9.53 -2.34
C ILE A 196 7.83 -8.79 -3.06
N GLY A 197 7.49 -7.67 -3.69
CA GLY A 197 8.38 -6.93 -4.58
C GLY A 197 7.70 -5.72 -5.21
N SER A 198 8.42 -5.02 -6.09
CA SER A 198 7.90 -3.86 -6.81
C SER A 198 7.00 -4.25 -7.98
N ARG A 199 6.23 -3.29 -8.49
CA ARG A 199 5.39 -3.49 -9.69
C ARG A 199 6.23 -3.88 -10.91
N LYS A 200 7.36 -3.21 -11.13
CA LYS A 200 8.29 -3.52 -12.22
C LYS A 200 8.85 -4.95 -12.12
N GLN A 201 9.08 -5.45 -10.91
CA GLN A 201 9.48 -6.84 -10.72
C GLN A 201 8.33 -7.79 -11.06
N ALA A 202 7.11 -7.46 -10.64
CA ALA A 202 5.92 -8.26 -10.85
C ALA A 202 5.57 -8.45 -12.34
N GLU A 203 5.82 -7.43 -13.17
CA GLU A 203 5.64 -7.48 -14.62
C GLU A 203 6.53 -8.53 -15.33
N ASN A 204 7.60 -9.02 -14.70
CA ASN A 204 8.45 -10.08 -15.27
C ASN A 204 7.90 -11.49 -14.99
N PHE A 205 6.77 -11.62 -14.31
CA PHE A 205 6.20 -12.89 -13.90
C PHE A 205 4.75 -13.04 -14.38
N GLY A 206 4.36 -14.28 -14.59
CA GLY A 206 2.99 -14.70 -14.83
C GLY A 206 2.66 -15.83 -13.87
N TYR A 207 1.45 -15.84 -13.34
CA TYR A 207 0.96 -16.94 -12.52
C TYR A 207 -0.24 -17.61 -13.19
N ARG A 208 -0.37 -18.92 -12.96
CA ARG A 208 -1.55 -19.71 -13.30
C ARG A 208 -2.13 -20.32 -12.04
N LEU A 209 -3.43 -20.12 -11.82
CA LEU A 209 -4.23 -20.84 -10.83
C LEU A 209 -5.11 -21.84 -11.56
N GLU A 210 -5.08 -23.10 -11.14
CA GLU A 210 -5.89 -24.16 -11.74
C GLU A 210 -6.62 -24.98 -10.68
N LEU A 211 -7.95 -25.08 -10.83
CA LEU A 211 -8.77 -26.07 -10.14
C LEU A 211 -9.00 -27.26 -11.07
N ASN A 212 -8.69 -28.47 -10.62
CA ASN A 212 -8.78 -29.67 -11.45
C ASN A 212 -9.43 -30.82 -10.68
N ARG A 213 -10.56 -31.33 -11.18
CA ARG A 213 -11.24 -32.52 -10.62
C ARG A 213 -12.19 -33.14 -11.64
N GLN A 214 -12.21 -34.47 -11.71
CA GLN A 214 -13.22 -35.24 -12.49
C GLN A 214 -13.47 -34.72 -13.91
N LYS A 215 -12.43 -34.65 -14.75
CA LYS A 215 -12.48 -34.15 -16.15
C LYS A 215 -12.92 -32.68 -16.30
N ARG A 216 -13.03 -31.93 -15.21
CA ARG A 216 -13.27 -30.48 -15.21
C ARG A 216 -11.97 -29.77 -14.88
N ARG A 217 -11.78 -28.61 -15.51
CA ARG A 217 -10.66 -27.73 -15.25
C ARG A 217 -11.13 -26.29 -15.34
N LEU A 218 -10.80 -25.50 -14.32
CA LEU A 218 -10.96 -24.05 -14.33
C LEU A 218 -9.57 -23.43 -14.16
N THR A 219 -9.21 -22.52 -15.05
CA THR A 219 -7.86 -21.95 -15.11
C THR A 219 -7.94 -20.44 -15.21
N TRP A 220 -7.09 -19.74 -14.46
CA TRP A 220 -6.88 -18.31 -14.54
C TRP A 220 -5.38 -18.03 -14.66
N GLU A 221 -5.01 -17.17 -15.60
CA GLU A 221 -3.63 -16.72 -15.79
C GLU A 221 -3.59 -15.20 -15.77
N ALA A 222 -2.66 -14.64 -14.99
CA ALA A 222 -2.47 -13.20 -14.91
C ALA A 222 -1.05 -12.85 -14.42
N THR A 223 -0.74 -11.56 -14.40
CA THR A 223 0.49 -11.02 -13.80
C THR A 223 0.28 -10.89 -12.28
N PRO A 224 1.23 -11.34 -11.43
CA PRO A 224 1.08 -11.20 -9.99
C PRO A 224 1.05 -9.70 -9.63
N ARG A 225 0.29 -9.35 -8.60
CA ARG A 225 0.21 -7.97 -8.11
C ARG A 225 1.40 -7.64 -7.23
N SER A 226 1.86 -6.39 -7.22
CA SER A 226 2.83 -5.98 -6.19
C SER A 226 2.12 -5.82 -4.84
N ILE A 227 2.79 -6.17 -3.74
CA ILE A 227 2.27 -5.84 -2.40
C ILE A 227 2.06 -4.34 -2.14
N HIS A 228 2.62 -3.45 -2.98
CA HIS A 228 2.28 -2.02 -2.93
C HIS A 228 0.82 -1.73 -3.29
N GLU A 229 0.28 -2.47 -4.25
CA GLU A 229 -1.08 -2.26 -4.77
C GLU A 229 -2.13 -2.89 -3.83
N GLY A 230 -1.72 -3.85 -3.00
CA GLY A 230 -2.61 -4.65 -2.17
C GLY A 230 -3.46 -5.63 -3.00
N ILE A 231 -4.45 -6.25 -2.34
CA ILE A 231 -5.42 -7.17 -2.98
C ILE A 231 -6.81 -6.54 -3.16
N ALA A 232 -7.15 -5.54 -2.33
CA ALA A 232 -8.51 -5.00 -2.26
C ALA A 232 -8.98 -4.42 -3.60
N SER A 233 -8.11 -3.72 -4.32
CA SER A 233 -8.42 -3.16 -5.65
C SER A 233 -8.75 -4.25 -6.66
N ALA A 234 -7.96 -5.35 -6.68
CA ALA A 234 -8.17 -6.48 -7.58
C ALA A 234 -9.48 -7.22 -7.29
N ILE A 235 -9.83 -7.39 -6.02
CA ILE A 235 -11.11 -8.00 -5.61
C ILE A 235 -12.29 -7.11 -6.02
N VAL A 236 -12.21 -5.79 -5.77
CA VAL A 236 -13.25 -4.83 -6.15
C VAL A 236 -13.43 -4.76 -7.67
N SER A 237 -12.35 -4.82 -8.45
CA SER A 237 -12.42 -4.81 -9.91
C SER A 237 -12.69 -6.17 -10.54
N SER A 238 -12.84 -7.22 -9.73
CA SER A 238 -12.97 -8.61 -10.19
C SER A 238 -11.82 -9.08 -11.09
N ASP A 239 -10.61 -8.59 -10.85
CA ASP A 239 -9.39 -8.94 -11.59
C ASP A 239 -8.59 -10.03 -10.87
N CYS A 240 -9.23 -11.19 -10.70
CA CYS A 240 -8.67 -12.38 -10.09
C CYS A 240 -9.52 -13.62 -10.45
N LEU A 241 -9.10 -14.80 -10.02
CA LEU A 241 -9.92 -16.00 -10.17
C LEU A 241 -11.10 -15.94 -9.20
N ILE A 242 -12.31 -15.88 -9.73
CA ILE A 242 -13.54 -15.80 -8.95
C ILE A 242 -14.42 -17.01 -9.23
N PHE A 243 -14.96 -17.60 -8.17
CA PHE A 243 -15.92 -18.69 -8.27
C PHE A 243 -16.83 -18.71 -7.05
N ASP A 244 -18.04 -19.26 -7.22
CA ASP A 244 -19.01 -19.42 -6.14
C ASP A 244 -18.81 -20.74 -5.38
N THR A 245 -19.56 -20.93 -4.31
CA THR A 245 -19.54 -22.17 -3.51
C THR A 245 -19.93 -23.40 -4.31
N SER A 246 -20.83 -23.29 -5.29
CA SER A 246 -21.24 -24.42 -6.13
C SER A 246 -20.07 -24.92 -6.98
N VAL A 247 -19.31 -24.01 -7.59
CA VAL A 247 -18.08 -24.33 -8.33
C VAL A 247 -17.03 -24.89 -7.37
N ALA A 248 -16.83 -24.28 -6.20
CA ALA A 248 -15.86 -24.76 -5.21
C ALA A 248 -16.14 -26.23 -4.82
N GLN A 249 -17.40 -26.61 -4.62
CA GLN A 249 -17.81 -27.98 -4.27
C GLN A 249 -17.53 -29.00 -5.39
N LEU A 250 -17.58 -28.61 -6.66
CA LEU A 250 -17.23 -29.51 -7.77
C LEU A 250 -15.75 -29.89 -7.73
N PHE A 251 -14.89 -28.98 -7.28
CA PHE A 251 -13.44 -29.15 -7.24
C PHE A 251 -12.90 -29.59 -5.87
N ALA A 252 -13.63 -29.39 -4.78
CA ALA A 252 -13.20 -29.74 -3.44
C ALA A 252 -13.37 -31.24 -3.11
N ASP A 253 -12.41 -31.80 -2.38
CA ASP A 253 -12.45 -33.16 -1.87
C ASP A 253 -12.48 -33.16 -0.33
N ASN A 254 -13.53 -33.74 0.26
CA ASN A 254 -13.76 -33.74 1.71
C ASN A 254 -13.64 -32.34 2.36
N GLY A 255 -14.13 -31.29 1.68
CA GLY A 255 -14.07 -29.91 2.17
C GLY A 255 -12.72 -29.21 1.96
N ASN A 256 -11.75 -29.86 1.31
CA ASN A 256 -10.46 -29.27 0.97
C ASN A 256 -10.41 -28.93 -0.52
N LEU A 257 -9.96 -27.72 -0.85
CA LEU A 257 -9.78 -27.26 -2.23
C LEU A 257 -8.29 -27.20 -2.56
N GLY A 258 -7.85 -28.03 -3.51
CA GLY A 258 -6.51 -27.97 -4.06
C GLY A 258 -6.47 -27.03 -5.27
N ILE A 259 -5.61 -26.02 -5.21
CA ILE A 259 -5.35 -25.07 -6.29
C ILE A 259 -3.92 -25.32 -6.77
N ASN A 260 -3.76 -25.75 -8.01
CA ASN A 260 -2.43 -25.82 -8.61
C ASN A 260 -1.98 -24.40 -8.93
N VAL A 261 -0.79 -24.04 -8.47
CA VAL A 261 -0.22 -22.71 -8.65
C VAL A 261 1.12 -22.83 -9.36
N THR A 262 1.16 -22.31 -10.58
CA THR A 262 2.37 -22.26 -11.39
C THR A 262 2.82 -20.80 -11.54
N ILE A 263 4.07 -20.50 -11.20
CA ILE A 263 4.72 -19.21 -11.47
C ILE A 263 5.68 -19.38 -12.65
N THR A 264 5.69 -18.42 -13.56
CA THR A 264 6.51 -18.43 -14.77
C THR A 264 7.17 -17.07 -14.97
N ILE A 265 8.33 -17.06 -15.64
CA ILE A 265 8.97 -15.82 -16.09
C ILE A 265 8.35 -15.43 -17.44
N VAL A 266 7.86 -14.20 -17.52
CA VAL A 266 7.38 -13.59 -18.77
C VAL A 266 8.58 -12.98 -19.47
N ARG A 267 8.85 -13.43 -20.70
CA ARG A 267 9.93 -12.90 -21.55
C ARG A 267 9.41 -11.79 -22.45
#